data_AF-X1VYW6-F1
#
_entry.id   AF-X1VYW6-F1
#
_cell.length_a   1.000
_cell.length_b   1.000
_cell.length_c   1.000
_cell.angle_alpha   90.00
_cell.angle_beta   90.00
_cell.angle_gamma   90.00
#
_symmetry.space_group_name_H-M   'P 1'
#
loop_
_entity.id
_entity.type
_entity.pdbx_description
1 polymer ?
#
loop_
_entity_poly.entity_id
_entity_poly.type
_entity_poly.pdbx_seq_one_letter_code
_entity_poly.pdbx_strand_id
1 'polypeptide(L)' 'MIPTNTKEKIVAYTKELRLPAIRNNYTAFARQAIKEKTGYEDYLLTLLENEFENRVKNRKTARIRQADFPYKKYLQDLQR' A
#
# COMPACT_ATOMS: atom_id res chain seq x y z
N MET A 1 -4.66 17.66 -19.40
CA MET A 1 -5.74 16.90 -20.05
C MET A 1 -6.01 15.65 -19.25
N ILE A 2 -7.24 15.45 -18.77
CA ILE A 2 -7.63 14.15 -18.21
C ILE A 2 -7.77 13.19 -19.40
N PRO A 3 -6.99 12.11 -19.48
CA PRO A 3 -7.04 11.18 -20.59
C PRO A 3 -8.40 10.48 -20.71
N THR A 4 -8.78 10.15 -21.94
CA THR A 4 -10.11 9.63 -22.31
C THR A 4 -10.34 8.18 -21.83
N ASN A 5 -9.27 7.44 -21.51
CA ASN A 5 -9.31 6.03 -21.13
C ASN A 5 -9.55 5.83 -19.63
N THR A 6 -10.46 4.91 -19.25
CA THR A 6 -10.81 4.59 -17.86
C THR A 6 -9.60 4.22 -17.01
N LYS A 7 -8.66 3.46 -17.57
CA LYS A 7 -7.42 3.06 -16.87
C LYS A 7 -6.54 4.25 -16.54
N GLU A 8 -6.41 5.20 -17.46
CA GLU A 8 -5.58 6.37 -17.25
C GLU A 8 -6.22 7.34 -16.24
N LYS A 9 -7.55 7.46 -16.22
CA LYS A 9 -8.27 8.19 -15.16
C LYS A 9 -8.02 7.59 -13.79
N ILE A 10 -8.11 6.26 -13.65
CA ILE A 10 -7.80 5.57 -12.39
C ILE A 10 -6.36 5.87 -11.98
N VAL A 11 -5.39 5.80 -12.90
CA VAL A 11 -3.98 6.12 -12.62
C VAL A 11 -3.79 7.58 -12.23
N ALA A 12 -4.46 8.52 -12.88
CA ALA A 12 -4.40 9.95 -12.57
C ALA A 12 -4.95 10.24 -11.16
N TYR A 13 -6.17 9.78 -10.86
CA TYR A 13 -6.80 9.98 -9.56
C TYR A 13 -6.03 9.28 -8.43
N THR A 14 -5.56 8.05 -8.65
CA THR A 14 -4.74 7.36 -7.64
C THR A 14 -3.40 8.05 -7.42
N LYS A 15 -2.85 8.73 -8.43
CA LYS A 15 -1.63 9.55 -8.27
C LYS A 15 -1.91 10.81 -7.45
N GLU A 16 -3.01 11.51 -7.69
CA GLU A 16 -3.41 12.70 -6.93
C GLU A 16 -3.75 12.36 -5.46
N LEU A 17 -4.52 11.29 -5.24
CA LEU A 17 -4.91 10.82 -3.91
C LEU A 17 -3.77 10.10 -3.17
N ARG A 18 -2.61 9.94 -3.82
CA ARG A 18 -1.43 9.21 -3.32
C ARG A 18 -1.79 7.78 -2.87
N LEU A 19 -2.46 7.02 -3.74
CA LEU A 19 -2.87 5.63 -3.53
C LEU A 19 -2.00 4.67 -4.36
N PRO A 20 -0.70 4.50 -4.03
CA PRO A 20 0.23 3.74 -4.85
C PRO A 20 -0.05 2.23 -4.88
N ALA A 21 -0.62 1.65 -3.81
CA ALA A 21 -0.91 0.22 -3.77
C ALA A 21 -2.09 -0.08 -4.71
N ILE A 22 -3.14 0.75 -4.64
CA ILE A 22 -4.29 0.66 -5.55
C ILE A 22 -3.84 0.81 -7.00
N ARG A 23 -3.03 1.84 -7.31
CA ARG A 23 -2.55 2.09 -8.68
C ARG A 23 -1.85 0.88 -9.30
N ASN A 24 -1.09 0.14 -8.51
CA ASN A 24 -0.31 -1.00 -8.98
C ASN A 24 -1.12 -2.30 -8.98
N ASN A 25 -2.06 -2.46 -8.04
CA ASN A 25 -2.73 -3.74 -7.79
C ASN A 25 -4.17 -3.81 -8.32
N TYR A 26 -4.81 -2.69 -8.72
CA TYR A 26 -6.23 -2.71 -9.12
C TYR A 26 -6.52 -3.65 -10.30
N THR A 27 -5.60 -3.76 -11.26
CA THR A 27 -5.76 -4.66 -12.41
C THR A 27 -5.68 -6.13 -12.00
N ALA A 28 -4.82 -6.45 -11.03
CA ALA A 28 -4.68 -7.80 -10.50
C ALA A 28 -5.93 -8.19 -9.69
N PHE A 29 -6.37 -7.32 -8.78
CA PHE A 29 -7.59 -7.54 -8.00
C PHE A 29 -8.85 -7.60 -8.87
N ALA A 30 -8.93 -6.80 -9.94
CA ALA A 30 -10.07 -6.87 -10.86
C ALA A 30 -10.12 -8.23 -11.58
N ARG A 31 -8.97 -8.77 -11.99
CA ARG A 31 -8.89 -10.12 -12.58
C ARG A 31 -9.24 -11.21 -11.57
N GLN A 32 -8.80 -11.06 -10.33
CA GLN A 32 -9.12 -11.97 -9.23
C GLN A 32 -10.63 -11.98 -8.98
N ALA A 33 -11.25 -10.80 -8.87
CA ALA A 33 -12.68 -10.66 -8.62
C ALA A 33 -13.54 -11.27 -9.74
N ILE A 34 -13.13 -11.11 -11.00
CA ILE A 34 -13.78 -11.76 -12.14
C ILE A 34 -13.68 -13.29 -12.03
N LYS A 35 -12.51 -13.80 -11.62
CA LYS A 35 -12.25 -15.25 -11.50
C LYS A 35 -13.03 -15.88 -10.34
N GLU A 36 -13.07 -15.21 -9.20
CA GLU A 36 -13.76 -15.67 -7.99
C GLU A 36 -15.26 -15.33 -7.99
N LYS A 37 -15.75 -14.59 -9.01
CA LYS A 37 -17.11 -14.03 -9.07
C LYS A 37 -17.46 -13.22 -7.81
N THR A 38 -16.46 -12.56 -7.24
CA THR A 38 -16.63 -11.76 -6.03
C THR A 38 -17.46 -10.52 -6.33
N GLY A 39 -18.24 -10.07 -5.35
CA GLY A 39 -19.05 -8.87 -5.48
C GLY A 39 -18.18 -7.63 -5.72
N TYR A 40 -18.76 -6.60 -6.34
CA TYR A 40 -18.09 -5.30 -6.50
C TYR A 40 -17.63 -4.72 -5.14
N GLU A 41 -18.41 -4.95 -4.08
CA GLU A 41 -18.12 -4.49 -2.72
C GLU A 41 -16.88 -5.17 -2.13
N ASP A 42 -16.78 -6.51 -2.26
CA ASP A 42 -15.60 -7.27 -1.79
C ASP A 42 -14.34 -6.87 -2.54
N TYR A 43 -14.46 -6.64 -3.85
CA TYR A 43 -13.35 -6.13 -4.66
C TYR A 43 -12.87 -4.76 -4.14
N LEU A 44 -13.80 -3.83 -3.89
CA LEU A 44 -13.47 -2.50 -3.38
C LEU A 44 -12.84 -2.58 -1.98
N LEU A 45 -13.38 -3.42 -1.11
CA LEU A 45 -12.85 -3.65 0.24
C LEU A 45 -11.41 -4.14 0.18
N THR A 46 -11.15 -5.20 -0.61
CA THR A 46 -9.81 -5.77 -0.80
C THR A 46 -8.80 -4.73 -1.28
N LEU A 47 -9.23 -3.86 -2.21
CA LEU A 47 -8.42 -2.77 -2.74
C LEU A 47 -7.99 -1.78 -1.66
N LEU A 48 -8.93 -1.40 -0.79
CA LEU A 48 -8.75 -0.42 0.29
C LEU A 48 -7.90 -1.01 1.42
N GLU A 49 -8.14 -2.27 1.79
CA GLU A 49 -7.33 -2.99 2.78
C GLU A 49 -5.87 -3.07 2.35
N ASN A 50 -5.61 -3.38 1.09
CA ASN A 50 -4.25 -3.46 0.56
C ASN A 50 -3.51 -2.10 0.66
N GLU A 51 -4.20 -1.00 0.37
CA GLU A 51 -3.66 0.35 0.53
C GLU A 51 -3.40 0.71 1.99
N PHE A 52 -4.35 0.38 2.87
CA PHE A 52 -4.22 0.62 4.30
C PHE A 52 -3.03 -0.14 4.89
N GLU A 53 -2.91 -1.43 4.59
CA GLU A 53 -1.80 -2.26 5.03
C GLU A 53 -0.46 -1.71 4.55
N ASN A 54 -0.37 -1.32 3.27
CA ASN A 54 0.86 -0.77 2.72
C ASN A 54 1.27 0.53 3.44
N ARG A 55 0.30 1.39 3.76
CA ARG A 55 0.55 2.60 4.55
C ARG A 55 0.98 2.29 5.97
N VAL A 56 0.36 1.31 6.63
CA VAL A 56 0.75 0.88 7.98
C VAL A 56 2.16 0.30 7.98
N LYS A 57 2.48 -0.58 7.03
CA LYS A 57 3.82 -1.16 6.83
C LYS A 57 4.86 -0.06 6.64
N ASN A 58 4.59 0.89 5.74
CA ASN A 58 5.49 2.02 5.47
C ASN A 58 5.65 2.96 6.68
N ARG A 59 4.58 3.22 7.45
CA ARG A 59 4.66 3.99 8.70
C ARG A 59 5.52 3.28 9.75
N LYS A 60 5.37 1.96 9.90
CA LYS A 60 6.18 1.16 10.84
C LYS A 60 7.65 1.19 10.45
N THR A 61 7.99 0.93 9.18
CA THR A 61 9.38 0.99 8.70
C THR A 61 9.97 2.39 8.78
N ALA A 62 9.19 3.44 8.48
CA ALA A 62 9.64 4.82 8.66
C ALA A 62 9.97 5.14 10.12
N ARG A 63 9.13 4.71 11.08
CA ARG A 63 9.41 4.86 12.51
C ARG A 63 10.64 4.09 12.96
N ILE A 64 10.84 2.86 12.49
CA ILE A 64 12.03 2.05 12.82
C ILE A 64 13.29 2.74 12.29
N ARG A 65 13.25 3.31 11.08
CA ARG A 65 14.37 4.06 10.50
C ARG A 65 14.64 5.37 11.26
N GLN A 66 13.59 6.12 11.59
CA GLN A 66 13.71 7.38 12.34
C GLN A 66 14.15 7.20 13.79
N ALA A 67 13.93 6.03 14.37
CA ALA A 67 14.36 5.73 15.73
C ALA A 67 15.89 5.63 15.86
N ASP A 68 16.65 5.69 14.74
CA ASP A 68 18.12 5.65 14.68
C ASP A 68 18.70 4.65 15.69
N PHE A 69 18.12 3.44 15.72
CA PHE A 69 18.53 2.43 16.68
C PHE A 69 20.04 2.20 16.52
N PRO A 70 20.85 2.43 17.57
CA PRO A 70 22.27 2.21 17.48
C PRO A 70 22.51 0.75 17.09
N TYR A 71 23.27 0.55 16.03
CA TYR A 71 23.50 -0.74 15.40
C TYR A 71 24.05 -1.70 16.44
N LYS A 72 23.19 -2.59 16.97
CA LYS A 72 23.52 -3.63 17.96
C LYS A 72 24.37 -3.11 19.13
N LYS A 73 23.74 -2.52 20.16
CA LYS A 73 24.37 -2.52 21.49
C LYS A 73 24.53 -3.98 21.93
N TYR A 74 25.78 -4.43 22.06
CA TYR A 74 26.09 -5.73 22.62
C TYR A 74 25.74 -5.71 24.10
N LEU A 75 25.33 -6.85 24.66
CA LEU A 75 24.97 -6.96 26.09
C LEU A 75 26.11 -6.46 27.00
N GLN A 76 27.36 -6.50 26.51
CA GLN A 76 28.57 -6.00 27.16
C GLN A 76 28.62 -4.48 27.33
N ASP A 77 27.84 -3.70 26.56
CA ASP A 77 27.73 -2.23 26.68
C ASP A 77 26.74 -1.79 27.78
N LEU A 78 25.96 -2.72 28.37
CA LEU A 78 25.09 -2.44 29.50
C LEU A 78 25.86 -2.67 30.82
N GLN A 79 26.86 -1.85 31.13
CA GLN A 79 27.45 -1.81 32.47
C GLN A 79 26.85 -0.65 33.28
N ARG A 80 26.33 -0.98 34.46
CA ARG A 80 26.34 -0.10 35.62
C ARG A 80 26.64 -0.91 36.87
#